data_AF-A0A7X5XZZ6-F1
#
_entry.id   AF-A0A7X5XZZ6-F1
#
_cell.length_a   1.000
_cell.length_b   1.000
_cell.length_c   1.000
_cell.angle_alpha   90.00
_cell.angle_beta   90.00
_cell.angle_gamma   90.00
#
_symmetry.space_group_name_H-M   'P 1'
#
loop_
_entity.id
_entity.type
_entity.pdbx_description
1 polymer ?
#
loop_
_entity_poly.entity_id
_entity_poly.type
_entity_poly.pdbx_seq_one_letter_code
_entity_poly.pdbx_strand_id
1 'polypeptide(L)' 'DKVHEVATLAESASEEPPAVGMRWRRQFVRTLVRRDDGVVVLPDLHAIFAAFIGKATAGVGA' A
#
# COMPACT_ATOMS: atom_id res chain seq x y z
N ASP A 1 11.15 8.53 6.19
CA ASP A 1 10.12 8.67 7.26
C ASP A 1 9.66 10.12 7.39
N LYS A 2 9.30 10.76 6.28
CA LYS A 2 8.88 12.16 6.26
C LYS A 2 7.58 12.28 5.47
N VAL A 3 6.70 13.19 5.89
CA VAL A 3 5.56 13.62 5.08
C VAL A 3 6.06 14.70 4.12
N HIS A 4 5.96 14.44 2.82
CA HIS A 4 6.42 15.38 1.79
C HIS A 4 5.34 16.39 1.41
N GLU A 5 4.08 15.95 1.41
CA GLU A 5 2.94 16.76 1.00
C GLU A 5 1.63 16.16 1.52
N VAL A 6 0.55 16.94 1.43
CA VAL A 6 -0.84 16.49 1.59
C VAL A 6 -1.58 16.91 0.34
N ALA A 7 -2.13 15.94 -0.40
CA ALA A 7 -2.79 16.19 -1.67
C ALA A 7 -4.01 15.29 -1.86
N THR A 8 -4.95 15.75 -2.69
CA THR A 8 -6.06 14.94 -3.20
C THR A 8 -5.60 14.19 -4.44
N LEU A 9 -5.96 12.91 -4.52
CA LEU A 9 -5.66 12.04 -5.67
C LEU A 9 -6.94 11.80 -6.46
N ALA A 10 -6.87 11.95 -7.79
CA ALA A 10 -7.99 11.65 -8.66
C ALA A 10 -8.10 10.13 -8.86
N GLU A 11 -9.28 9.57 -8.60
CA GLU A 11 -9.51 8.13 -8.77
C GLU A 11 -9.29 7.68 -10.22
N SER A 12 -9.64 8.52 -11.20
CA SER A 12 -9.42 8.25 -12.63
C SER A 12 -7.96 8.11 -13.06
N ALA A 13 -7.01 8.55 -12.22
CA ALA A 13 -5.57 8.37 -12.44
C ALA A 13 -5.02 7.09 -11.79
N SER A 14 -5.91 6.25 -11.25
CA SER A 14 -5.57 5.00 -10.57
C SER A 14 -5.41 3.84 -11.54
N GLU A 15 -4.41 3.01 -11.29
CA GLU A 15 -4.11 1.79 -12.04
C GLU A 15 -3.94 0.60 -11.09
N GLU A 16 -4.39 -0.58 -11.54
CA GLU A 16 -4.18 -1.80 -10.80
C GLU A 16 -2.67 -2.10 -10.66
N PRO A 17 -2.21 -2.56 -9.48
CA PRO A 17 -0.82 -2.92 -9.30
C PRO A 17 -0.37 -4.02 -10.28
N PRO A 18 0.76 -3.86 -11.00
CA PRO A 18 1.19 -4.81 -12.01
C PRO A 18 1.54 -6.17 -11.40
N ALA A 19 1.40 -7.22 -12.19
CA ALA A 19 1.64 -8.59 -11.74
C ALA A 19 3.13 -8.89 -11.43
N VAL A 20 4.06 -8.18 -12.08
CA VAL A 20 5.52 -8.38 -11.97
C VAL A 20 6.25 -7.04 -11.90
N GLY A 21 7.51 -7.07 -11.45
CA GLY A 21 8.37 -5.88 -11.40
C GLY A 21 8.12 -4.94 -10.22
N MET A 22 7.19 -5.27 -9.32
CA MET A 22 6.97 -4.50 -8.09
C MET A 22 7.99 -4.84 -7.01
N ARG A 23 8.50 -3.81 -6.33
CA ARG A 23 9.27 -3.96 -5.09
C ARG A 23 8.39 -4.23 -3.87
N TRP A 24 7.16 -3.71 -3.87
CA TRP A 24 6.16 -3.97 -2.83
C TRP A 24 5.39 -5.27 -3.09
N ARG A 25 4.97 -5.94 -2.01
CA ARG A 25 4.08 -7.10 -2.12
C ARG A 25 2.71 -6.61 -2.60
N ARG A 26 2.27 -7.12 -3.76
CA ARG A 26 1.05 -6.68 -4.44
C ARG A 26 -0.18 -6.67 -3.53
N GLN A 27 -0.31 -7.67 -2.65
CA GLN A 27 -1.43 -7.78 -1.70
C GLN A 27 -1.55 -6.62 -0.68
N PHE A 28 -0.52 -5.78 -0.56
CA PHE A 28 -0.50 -4.63 0.36
C PHE A 28 -0.68 -3.29 -0.36
N VAL A 29 -0.91 -3.33 -1.66
CA VAL A 29 -1.14 -2.15 -2.49
C VAL A 29 -2.60 -2.14 -2.90
N ARG A 30 -3.32 -1.08 -2.52
CA ARG A 30 -4.71 -0.87 -2.94
C ARG A 30 -4.77 -0.46 -4.41
N THR A 31 -3.96 0.52 -4.79
CA THR A 31 -3.81 0.99 -6.17
C THR A 31 -2.50 1.74 -6.34
N LEU A 32 -2.07 1.88 -7.59
CA LEU A 32 -1.07 2.88 -7.97
C LEU A 32 -1.79 4.11 -8.50
N VAL A 33 -1.30 5.31 -8.21
CA VAL A 33 -1.83 6.56 -8.78
C VAL A 33 -0.73 7.24 -9.57
N ARG A 34 -0.94 7.43 -10.87
CA ARG A 34 0.02 8.14 -11.72
C ARG A 34 -0.06 9.64 -11.51
N ARG A 35 1.10 10.28 -11.53
CA ARG A 35 1.27 11.74 -11.52
C ARG A 35 2.39 12.12 -12.48
N ASP A 36 2.50 13.40 -12.77
CA ASP A 36 3.48 13.91 -13.73
C ASP A 36 4.93 13.63 -13.29
N ASP A 37 5.17 13.59 -11.98
CA ASP A 37 6.48 13.40 -11.37
C ASP A 37 6.74 11.95 -10.91
N GLY A 38 5.79 11.04 -11.13
CA GLY A 38 5.97 9.63 -10.81
C GLY A 38 4.69 8.86 -10.45
N VAL A 39 4.83 7.95 -9.50
CA VAL A 39 3.75 7.05 -9.08
C VAL A 39 3.65 7.06 -7.56
N VAL A 40 2.42 7.28 -7.06
CA VAL A 40 2.10 7.13 -5.64
C VAL A 40 1.55 5.73 -5.41
N VAL A 41 2.18 4.99 -4.50
CA VAL A 41 1.65 3.72 -4.00
C VAL A 41 0.62 4.03 -2.92
N LEU A 42 -0.63 3.64 -3.13
CA LEU A 42 -1.67 3.77 -2.11
C LEU A 42 -1.76 2.45 -1.34
N PRO A 43 -1.31 2.38 -0.06
CA PRO A 43 -1.29 1.14 0.69
C PRO A 43 -2.70 0.68 1.05
N ASP A 44 -2.92 -0.64 1.00
CA ASP A 44 -4.08 -1.26 1.63
C ASP A 44 -3.78 -1.46 3.12
N LEU A 45 -4.18 -0.49 3.94
CA LEU A 45 -3.97 -0.54 5.38
C LEU A 45 -4.70 -1.72 6.03
N HIS A 46 -5.88 -2.10 5.53
CA HIS A 46 -6.62 -3.22 6.10
C HIS A 46 -5.86 -4.53 5.88
N ALA A 47 -5.43 -4.80 4.65
CA ALA A 47 -4.64 -6.00 4.33
C ALA A 47 -3.31 -6.04 5.08
N ILE A 48 -2.62 -4.89 5.20
CA ILE A 48 -1.39 -4.79 5.98
C ILE A 48 -1.66 -5.13 7.44
N PHE A 49 -2.58 -4.44 8.10
CA PHE A 49 -2.82 -4.67 9.53
C PHE A 49 -3.37 -6.06 9.82
N ALA A 50 -4.25 -6.61 8.97
CA ALA A 50 -4.72 -7.98 9.13
C ALA A 50 -3.57 -9.01 9.12
N ALA A 51 -2.56 -8.82 8.25
CA ALA A 51 -1.42 -9.72 8.15
C ALA A 51 -0.44 -9.66 9.34
N PHE A 52 -0.41 -8.54 10.08
CA PHE A 52 0.58 -8.30 11.14
C PHE A 52 -0.02 -8.24 12.56
N ILE A 53 -1.23 -7.72 12.73
CA ILE A 53 -1.90 -7.63 14.04
C ILE A 53 -2.41 -9.01 14.50
N GLY A 54 -2.93 -9.84 13.59
CA GLY A 54 -3.38 -11.21 13.93
C GLY A 54 -2.24 -12.18 14.28
N LYS A 55 -0.99 -11.87 13.88
CA LYS A 55 0.20 -12.65 14.27
C LYS A 55 0.74 -12.28 15.64
N ALA A 56 0.50 -11.06 16.12
CA ALA A 56 1.07 -10.58 17.37
C ALA A 56 0.49 -11.30 18.61
N THR A 57 -0.78 -11.70 18.57
CA THR A 57 -1.44 -12.46 19.66
C THR A 57 -1.06 -13.95 19.70
N ALA A 58 -0.58 -14.52 18.59
CA ALA A 58 -0.16 -15.92 18.55
C ALA A 58 1.24 -16.17 19.14
N GLY A 59 2.02 -15.13 19.45
CA GLY A 59 3.37 -15.23 20.01
C GLY A 59 3.47 -15.01 21.53
N VAL A 60 2.35 -14.78 22.23
CA VAL A 60 2.34 -14.51 23.70
C VAL A 60 1.93 -15.74 24.51
N GLY A 61 1.90 -16.91 23.89
CA GLY A 61 1.60 -18.18 24.57
C GLY A 61 2.34 -19.34 23.93
N ALA A 62 3.65 -19.43 24.18
CA ALA A 62 4.45 -20.64 23.99
C ALA A 62 5.56 -20.67 25.06
#